data_AF-A0A947JDK6-F1
#
_entry.id   AF-A0A947JDK6-F1
#
_cell.length_a   1.000
_cell.length_b   1.000
_cell.length_c   1.000
_cell.angle_alpha   90.00
_cell.angle_beta   90.00
_cell.angle_gamma   90.00
#
_symmetry.space_group_name_H-M   'P 1'
#
loop_
_entity.id
_entity.type
_entity.pdbx_description
1 polymer ?
#
loop_
_entity_poly.entity_id
_entity_poly.type
_entity_poly.pdbx_seq_one_letter_code
_entity_poly.pdbx_strand_id
1 'polypeptide(L)' 'MVYKGKIKTSKKRRVCRFSGCEQILSVYNPEVYCHVHQQFAMMQIASAPLIAR' A
#
# COMPACT_ATOMS: atom_id res chain seq x y z
N MET A 1 -14.50 -18.10 -33.75
CA MET A 1 -14.31 -16.65 -33.51
C MET A 1 -13.44 -16.49 -32.27
N VAL A 2 -12.25 -15.93 -32.42
CA VAL A 2 -11.30 -15.72 -31.32
C VAL A 2 -11.52 -14.32 -30.75
N TYR A 3 -11.87 -14.22 -29.48
CA TYR A 3 -11.51 -13.04 -28.69
C TYR A 3 -10.67 -13.49 -27.50
N LYS A 4 -9.35 -13.44 -27.72
CA LYS A 4 -8.30 -13.45 -26.70
C LYS A 4 -8.53 -12.27 -25.75
N GLY A 5 -9.35 -12.46 -24.73
CA GLY A 5 -9.42 -11.55 -23.59
C GLY A 5 -8.80 -12.21 -22.38
N LYS A 6 -7.45 -12.25 -22.29
CA LYS A 6 -6.83 -12.49 -20.99
C LYS A 6 -7.28 -11.35 -20.09
N ILE A 7 -8.30 -11.56 -19.27
CA ILE A 7 -8.76 -10.56 -18.30
C ILE A 7 -7.57 -10.39 -17.34
N LYS A 8 -6.73 -9.39 -17.59
CA LYS A 8 -5.63 -9.00 -16.71
C LYS A 8 -6.26 -8.36 -15.47
N THR A 9 -7.02 -9.11 -14.68
CA THR A 9 -7.44 -8.67 -13.35
C THR A 9 -6.32 -8.87 -12.35
N SER A 10 -5.07 -8.63 -12.74
CA SER A 10 -4.03 -8.43 -11.73
C SER A 10 -4.03 -6.94 -11.41
N LYS A 11 -5.13 -6.48 -10.80
CA LYS A 11 -5.07 -5.31 -9.94
C LYS A 11 -4.14 -5.76 -8.82
N LYS A 12 -2.84 -5.52 -9.03
CA LYS A 12 -1.74 -5.97 -8.16
C LYS A 12 -2.19 -5.71 -6.73
N ARG A 13 -2.40 -6.78 -5.95
CA ARG A 13 -2.93 -6.66 -4.59
C ARG A 13 -2.02 -5.68 -3.85
N ARG A 14 -2.56 -4.53 -3.42
CA ARG A 14 -1.78 -3.57 -2.65
C ARG A 14 -1.59 -4.18 -1.28
N VAL A 15 -0.35 -4.31 -0.83
CA VAL A 15 -0.01 -4.82 0.50
C VAL A 15 0.39 -3.64 1.37
N CYS A 16 0.07 -3.72 2.65
CA CYS A 16 0.51 -2.73 3.63
C CYS A 16 2.02 -2.53 3.55
N ARG A 17 2.46 -1.26 3.52
CA ARG A 17 3.89 -0.92 3.44
C ARG A 17 4.63 -1.06 4.77
N PHE A 18 3.92 -1.38 5.86
CA PHE A 18 4.55 -1.57 7.16
C PHE A 18 5.44 -2.81 7.14
N SER A 19 6.64 -2.70 7.70
CA SER A 19 7.63 -3.79 7.68
C SER A 19 7.08 -5.05 8.34
N GLY A 20 7.10 -6.17 7.62
CA GLY A 20 6.55 -7.45 8.09
C GLY A 20 5.02 -7.54 8.08
N CYS A 21 4.31 -6.56 7.52
CA CYS A 21 2.85 -6.63 7.40
C CYS A 21 2.43 -7.17 6.03
N GLU A 22 1.76 -8.32 6.03
CA GLU A 22 1.26 -8.97 4.80
C GLU A 22 -0.22 -8.64 4.52
N GLN A 23 -0.78 -7.67 5.23
CA GLN A 23 -2.18 -7.28 5.09
C GLN A 23 -2.47 -6.70 3.71
N ILE A 24 -3.43 -7.29 3.01
CA ILE A 24 -3.87 -6.83 1.70
C ILE A 24 -4.80 -5.63 1.90
N LEU A 25 -4.43 -4.50 1.32
CA LEU A 25 -5.21 -3.28 1.33
C LEU A 25 -6.40 -3.40 0.38
N SER A 26 -7.57 -3.00 0.87
CA SER A 26 -8.76 -2.87 0.05
C SER A 26 -8.54 -1.90 -1.10
N VAL A 27 -9.26 -2.10 -2.21
CA VAL A 27 -9.27 -1.15 -3.34
C VAL A 27 -9.82 0.21 -2.94
N TYR A 28 -10.65 0.27 -1.89
CA TYR A 28 -11.22 1.50 -1.34
C TYR A 28 -10.34 2.16 -0.28
N ASN A 29 -9.24 1.52 0.13
CA ASN A 29 -8.30 2.16 1.03
C ASN A 29 -7.38 3.07 0.20
N PRO A 30 -7.47 4.40 0.29
CA PRO A 30 -6.55 5.28 -0.42
C PRO A 30 -5.13 5.17 0.15
N GLU A 31 -4.99 4.77 1.42
CA GLU A 31 -3.73 4.75 2.13
C GLU A 31 -2.80 3.59 1.72
N VAL A 32 -1.52 3.75 2.04
CA VAL A 32 -0.47 2.74 1.85
C VAL A 32 -0.31 1.80 3.06
N TYR A 33 -1.04 2.07 4.14
CA TYR A 33 -1.06 1.28 5.37
C TYR A 33 -2.44 0.68 5.63
N CYS A 34 -2.49 -0.47 6.30
CA CYS A 34 -3.75 -1.03 6.78
C CYS A 34 -4.30 -0.20 7.94
N HIS A 35 -5.57 -0.36 8.31
CA HIS A 35 -6.18 0.44 9.38
C HIS A 35 -5.37 0.39 10.69
N VAL A 36 -4.75 -0.75 11.01
CA VAL A 36 -3.89 -0.94 12.17
C VAL A 36 -2.64 -0.06 12.09
N HIS A 37 -1.97 -0.06 10.94
CA HIS A 37 -0.71 0.66 10.73
C HIS A 37 -0.89 2.12 10.29
N GLN A 38 -2.11 2.53 9.94
CA GLN A 38 -2.43 3.91 9.58
C GLN A 38 -2.10 4.88 10.71
N GLN A 39 -2.32 4.47 11.96
CA GLN A 39 -2.00 5.27 13.15
C GLN A 39 -0.49 5.37 13.40
N PHE A 40 0.27 4.32 13.09
CA PHE A 40 1.74 4.32 13.25
C PHE A 40 2.44 5.18 12.20
N ALA A 41 1.86 5.32 11.01
CA ALA A 41 2.40 6.15 9.94
C ALA A 41 2.52 7.62 10.33
N MET A 42 1.61 8.13 11.16
CA MET A 42 1.63 9.51 11.62
C MET A 42 2.80 9.80 12.57
N MET A 43 3.36 8.76 13.22
CA MET A 43 4.41 8.90 14.22
C MET A 43 5.83 8.84 13.62
N GLN A 44 6.00 8.27 12.43
CA GLN A 44 7.29 8.11 11.74
C GLN A 44 7.73 9.33 10.92
N ILE A 45 6.86 10.33 10.73
CA ILE A 45 7.20 11.55 9.98
C ILE A 45 7.97 12.56 10.85
N ALA A 46 7.90 12.42 12.18
CA ALA A 46 8.62 13.29 13.12
C ALA A 46 10.14 12.99 13.22
N SER A 47 10.62 11.91 12.59
CA SER A 47 12.03 11.49 12.63
C SER A 47 12.75 11.52 11.28
N ALA A 48 12.19 12.19 10.26
CA ALA A 48 12.97 12.48 9.07
C ALA A 48 14.04 13.53 9.43
N PRO A 49 15.34 13.21 9.39
CA PRO A 49 16.35 14.23 9.57
C PRO A 49 16.22 15.18 8.38
N LEU A 50 16.10 16.48 8.67
CA LEU A 50 16.25 17.56 7.70
C LEU A 50 17.69 17.52 7.16
N ILE A 51 18.02 16.59 6.28
CA ILE A 51 19.28 16.65 5.55
C ILE A 51 19.02 17.51 4.32
N ALA A 52 19.22 18.80 4.53
CA ALA A 52 19.50 19.76 3.48
C ALA A 52 20.75 19.31 2.70
N ARG A 53 20.64 19.24 1.36
CA ARG A 53 21.76 19.37 0.43
C ARG A 53 21.28 20.12 -0.80
#